data_AF-A0A923U5T6-F1
#
_entry.id   AF-A0A923U5T6-F1
#
_cell.length_a   1.000
_cell.length_b   1.000
_cell.length_c   1.000
_cell.angle_alpha   90.00
_cell.angle_beta   90.00
_cell.angle_gamma   90.00
#
_symmetry.space_group_name_H-M   'P 1'
#
loop_
_entity.id
_entity.type
_entity.pdbx_description
1 polymer ?
#
loop_
_entity_poly.entity_id
_entity_poly.type
_entity_poly.pdbx_seq_one_letter_code
_entity_poly.pdbx_strand_id
1 'polypeptide(L)'
;MKTLIIVLLALIGQSSANANLGLTIHATEIGVGKFHRKDNQVHVYLNGNAWTPYILPEGQLKTPLVVENKDGSYTIFFSHLDELLTTIESISTEKKTLVSTLNLHGHGLPGQMWFPRDAQALQSIQCSQWRESANAPDDDNYSQYYSAIPKNEIQQIRQISNQSGYHAPCTTGLKDWQLIAIKHPALKSALADELQVHFLSCVVGLGKMGDAFTRGIASLLLKTDQGRIQTSMAFGLGDWSMVEGMGFWDYQNDIQLNRDNENYPVHREDREEMQKGSVRIAGLLNQKIVSSIMPSQDFMFTDDRAPGTLSDDPHLEAPFMDAKMNVTEVRIPGTGVHVKIGQ
;
A
#
# COMPACT_ATOMS: atom_id res chain seq x y z
N MET A 1 -22.05 54.33 22.04
CA MET A 1 -21.28 53.70 20.95
C MET A 1 -19.84 54.16 21.05
N LYS A 2 -18.79 53.37 21.26
CA LYS A 2 -18.58 51.93 21.30
C LYS A 2 -17.53 51.65 22.37
N THR A 3 -17.77 50.60 23.16
CA THR A 3 -16.89 50.03 24.17
C THR A 3 -15.57 49.58 23.53
N LEU A 4 -14.44 50.10 23.99
CA LEU A 4 -13.11 49.63 23.61
C LEU A 4 -12.74 48.48 24.55
N ILE A 5 -12.95 47.25 24.07
CA ILE A 5 -12.48 46.03 24.73
C ILE A 5 -10.97 45.98 24.56
N ILE A 6 -10.24 46.19 25.65
CA ILE A 6 -8.82 45.85 25.76
C ILE A 6 -8.76 44.32 25.81
N VAL A 7 -8.49 43.70 24.66
CA VAL A 7 -8.18 42.27 24.59
C VAL A 7 -6.78 42.09 25.17
N LEU A 8 -6.74 41.38 26.29
CA LEU A 8 -5.56 40.80 26.91
C LEU A 8 -4.77 40.03 25.83
N LEU A 9 -3.63 40.56 25.40
CA LEU A 9 -2.59 39.75 24.74
C LEU A 9 -2.01 38.81 25.80
N ALA A 10 -2.70 37.70 26.04
CA ALA A 10 -2.03 36.51 26.52
C ALA A 10 -1.15 36.02 25.37
N LEU A 11 0.15 36.34 25.44
CA LEU A 11 1.18 35.50 24.85
C LEU A 11 1.07 34.12 25.51
N ILE A 12 0.13 33.32 25.02
CA ILE A 12 0.21 31.87 25.12
C ILE A 12 1.29 31.49 24.13
N GLY A 13 2.40 31.00 24.67
CA GLY A 13 3.56 30.61 23.91
C GLY A 13 3.14 29.80 22.69
N GLN A 14 3.71 30.15 21.54
CA GLN A 14 3.93 29.21 20.46
C GLN A 14 4.96 28.18 20.92
N SER A 15 4.55 27.36 21.89
CA SER A 15 4.98 25.99 22.02
C SER A 15 3.89 25.17 21.36
N SER A 16 3.80 25.24 20.02
CA SER A 16 3.47 24.04 19.25
C SER A 16 4.67 23.10 19.41
N ALA A 17 4.80 22.57 20.63
CA ALA A 17 5.44 21.29 20.83
C ALA A 17 4.70 20.36 19.87
N ASN A 18 5.44 19.76 18.93
CA ASN A 18 5.05 18.55 18.25
C ASN A 18 4.76 17.50 19.32
N ALA A 19 3.55 17.54 19.88
CA ALA A 19 3.07 16.56 20.83
C ALA A 19 2.77 15.29 20.01
N ASN A 20 3.80 14.45 19.88
CA ASN A 20 3.74 13.04 19.52
C ASN A 20 2.91 12.70 18.28
N LEU A 21 3.36 13.14 17.09
CA LEU A 21 3.13 12.29 15.91
C LEU A 21 3.94 11.02 16.17
N GLY A 22 3.29 9.88 16.36
CA GLY A 22 3.97 8.61 16.64
C GLY A 22 4.97 8.21 15.55
N LEU A 23 5.64 7.08 15.72
CA LEU A 23 6.59 6.58 14.72
C LEU A 23 5.86 6.29 13.41
N THR A 24 6.45 6.77 12.32
CA THR A 24 6.12 6.34 10.96
C THR A 24 7.14 5.29 10.51
N ILE A 25 6.65 4.12 10.11
CA ILE A 25 7.46 3.02 9.58
C ILE A 25 7.07 2.76 8.13
N HIS A 26 8.06 2.75 7.25
CA HIS A 26 7.98 2.29 5.87
C HIS A 26 8.60 0.89 5.77
N ALA A 27 7.78 -0.14 5.75
CA ALA A 27 8.22 -1.51 5.53
C ALA A 27 8.18 -1.84 4.04
N THR A 28 9.25 -2.43 3.51
CA THR A 28 9.29 -2.87 2.12
C THR A 28 9.90 -4.25 1.97
N GLU A 29 9.25 -5.09 1.18
CA GLU A 29 9.79 -6.38 0.77
C GLU A 29 11.08 -6.15 -0.06
N ILE A 30 12.07 -7.01 0.09
CA ILE A 30 13.42 -6.81 -0.47
C ILE A 30 13.44 -6.69 -2.00
N GLY A 31 12.63 -7.47 -2.72
CA GLY A 31 12.46 -7.37 -4.17
C GLY A 31 11.92 -6.01 -4.61
N VAL A 32 10.90 -5.50 -3.92
CA VAL A 32 10.39 -4.13 -4.12
C VAL A 32 11.44 -3.06 -3.83
N GLY A 33 12.24 -3.24 -2.78
CA GLY A 33 13.34 -2.31 -2.47
C GLY A 33 14.37 -2.23 -3.60
N LYS A 34 14.72 -3.39 -4.21
CA LYS A 34 15.61 -3.46 -5.37
C LYS A 34 15.01 -2.80 -6.60
N PHE A 35 13.71 -3.01 -6.84
CA PHE A 35 12.96 -2.29 -7.88
C PHE A 35 13.17 -0.78 -7.72
N HIS A 36 12.88 -0.20 -6.56
CA HIS A 36 13.03 1.25 -6.34
C HIS A 36 14.48 1.73 -6.44
N ARG A 37 15.46 0.92 -6.04
CA ARG A 37 16.87 1.26 -6.23
C ARG A 37 17.22 1.41 -7.71
N LYS A 38 16.84 0.44 -8.55
CA LYS A 38 17.08 0.52 -9.98
C LYS A 38 16.27 1.62 -10.64
N ASP A 39 15.01 1.70 -10.29
CA ASP A 39 14.09 2.68 -10.86
C ASP A 39 14.57 4.10 -10.59
N ASN A 40 15.07 4.41 -9.39
CA ASN A 40 15.67 5.71 -9.08
C ASN A 40 16.98 5.99 -9.86
N GLN A 41 17.67 4.97 -10.39
CA GLN A 41 18.82 5.19 -11.29
C GLN A 41 18.38 5.55 -12.72
N VAL A 42 17.23 5.05 -13.17
CA VAL A 42 16.66 5.33 -14.50
C VAL A 42 15.84 6.62 -14.47
N HIS A 43 15.03 6.79 -13.43
CA HIS A 43 14.10 7.87 -13.18
C HIS A 43 14.39 8.49 -11.81
N VAL A 44 15.32 9.44 -11.77
CA VAL A 44 15.77 10.05 -10.50
C VAL A 44 14.60 10.68 -9.74
N TYR A 45 14.39 10.22 -8.50
CA TYR A 45 13.38 10.77 -7.61
C TYR A 45 13.83 12.12 -7.11
N LEU A 46 12.97 13.13 -7.32
CA LEU A 46 13.21 14.47 -6.78
C LEU A 46 13.08 14.47 -5.25
N ASN A 47 13.67 15.48 -4.61
CA ASN A 47 13.52 15.68 -3.17
C ASN A 47 12.03 15.76 -2.79
N GLY A 48 11.64 15.01 -1.75
CA GLY A 48 10.25 14.93 -1.29
C GLY A 48 9.37 13.96 -2.05
N ASN A 49 9.93 13.15 -2.96
CA ASN A 49 9.19 12.04 -3.55
C ASN A 49 8.82 11.02 -2.46
N ALA A 50 7.53 10.66 -2.39
CA ALA A 50 7.01 9.75 -1.37
C ALA A 50 7.52 8.30 -1.51
N TRP A 51 8.15 7.93 -2.63
CA TRP A 51 8.85 6.66 -2.81
C TRP A 51 10.28 6.65 -2.33
N THR A 52 10.88 7.82 -2.05
CA THR A 52 12.27 7.91 -1.57
C THR A 52 12.56 7.00 -0.37
N PRO A 53 11.68 6.85 0.64
CA PRO A 53 11.91 5.93 1.75
C PRO A 53 12.06 4.46 1.34
N TYR A 54 11.57 4.05 0.17
CA TYR A 54 11.56 2.65 -0.29
C TYR A 54 12.78 2.29 -1.16
N ILE A 55 13.66 3.25 -1.46
CA ILE A 55 14.89 3.01 -2.21
C ILE A 55 15.85 2.19 -1.34
N LEU A 56 16.12 0.95 -1.75
CA LEU A 56 17.13 0.12 -1.08
C LEU A 56 18.51 0.80 -1.18
N PRO A 57 19.27 0.95 -0.08
CA PRO A 57 20.63 1.47 -0.14
C PRO A 57 21.57 0.58 -0.96
N GLU A 58 22.61 1.17 -1.55
CA GLU A 58 23.69 0.42 -2.21
C GLU A 58 24.42 -0.50 -1.22
N GLY A 59 24.91 -1.64 -1.70
CA GLY A 59 25.83 -2.50 -0.94
C GLY A 59 25.24 -3.31 0.22
N GLN A 60 23.92 -3.34 0.43
CA GLN A 60 23.28 -4.18 1.45
C GLN A 60 22.21 -5.10 0.86
N LEU A 61 22.30 -6.40 1.18
CA LEU A 61 21.31 -7.42 0.81
C LEU A 61 20.85 -8.26 2.03
N LYS A 62 21.37 -7.97 3.23
CA LYS A 62 21.01 -8.71 4.42
C LYS A 62 19.80 -8.05 5.09
N THR A 63 18.72 -8.81 5.24
CA THR A 63 17.54 -8.38 5.99
C THR A 63 17.62 -8.85 7.47
N PRO A 64 16.92 -8.15 8.39
CA PRO A 64 16.29 -6.88 8.15
C PRO A 64 17.35 -5.79 8.00
N LEU A 65 17.09 -4.84 7.12
CA LEU A 65 17.85 -3.59 7.05
C LEU A 65 16.96 -2.46 7.53
N VAL A 66 17.42 -1.71 8.53
CA VAL A 66 16.72 -0.55 9.08
C VAL A 66 17.47 0.72 8.71
N VAL A 67 16.75 1.70 8.18
CA VAL A 67 17.26 3.03 7.82
C VAL A 67 16.43 4.09 8.53
N GLU A 68 17.08 5.00 9.24
CA GLU A 68 16.43 6.20 9.77
C GLU A 68 16.46 7.30 8.68
N ASN A 69 15.28 7.78 8.30
CA ASN A 69 15.11 8.78 7.25
C ASN A 69 15.33 10.19 7.81
N LYS A 70 15.57 11.15 6.90
CA LYS A 70 15.86 12.55 7.27
C LYS A 70 14.70 13.24 8.00
N ASP A 71 13.46 12.77 7.79
CA ASP A 71 12.25 13.27 8.43
C ASP A 71 11.97 12.60 9.78
N GLY A 72 12.82 11.68 10.23
CA GLY A 72 12.67 10.92 11.47
C GLY A 72 11.81 9.67 11.36
N SER A 73 11.27 9.35 10.17
CA SER A 73 10.64 8.05 9.92
C SER A 73 11.68 6.93 9.80
N TYR A 74 11.24 5.68 9.87
CA TYR A 74 12.11 4.51 9.71
C TYR A 74 11.69 3.69 8.51
N THR A 75 12.65 3.27 7.67
CA THR A 75 12.42 2.25 6.65
C THR A 75 12.95 0.90 7.13
N ILE A 76 12.18 -0.17 6.92
CA ILE A 76 12.56 -1.56 7.14
C ILE A 76 12.51 -2.31 5.80
N PHE A 77 13.66 -2.78 5.32
CA PHE A 77 13.71 -3.76 4.23
C PHE A 77 13.71 -5.16 4.83
N PHE A 78 12.75 -5.99 4.46
CA PHE A 78 12.52 -7.29 5.07
C PHE A 78 12.37 -8.42 4.04
N SER A 79 12.59 -9.65 4.48
CA SER A 79 12.42 -10.87 3.69
C SER A 79 11.23 -11.72 4.13
N HIS A 80 10.72 -11.55 5.35
CA HIS A 80 9.54 -12.29 5.81
C HIS A 80 8.80 -11.57 6.94
N LEU A 81 7.53 -11.95 7.18
CA LEU A 81 6.66 -11.27 8.14
C LEU A 81 7.22 -11.27 9.58
N ASP A 82 7.71 -12.41 10.05
CA ASP A 82 8.23 -12.56 11.42
C ASP A 82 9.38 -11.58 11.74
N GLU A 83 10.27 -11.36 10.78
CA GLU A 83 11.38 -10.41 10.88
C GLU A 83 10.87 -8.97 10.88
N LEU A 84 9.87 -8.66 10.04
CA LEU A 84 9.23 -7.34 10.02
C LEU A 84 8.61 -6.99 11.38
N LEU A 85 7.76 -7.88 11.94
CA LEU A 85 7.07 -7.60 13.20
C LEU A 85 8.06 -7.46 14.37
N THR A 86 9.08 -8.33 14.43
CA THR A 86 10.17 -8.22 15.42
C THR A 86 10.87 -6.86 15.33
N THR A 87 11.14 -6.40 14.10
CA THR A 87 11.84 -5.14 13.87
C THR A 87 11.00 -3.94 14.27
N ILE A 88 9.70 -3.97 13.99
CA ILE A 88 8.74 -2.94 14.44
C ILE A 88 8.73 -2.82 15.97
N GLU A 89 8.63 -3.95 16.69
CA GLU A 89 8.66 -3.97 18.16
C GLU A 89 9.96 -3.38 18.70
N SER A 90 11.10 -3.76 18.10
CA SER A 90 12.42 -3.29 18.50
C SER A 90 12.55 -1.77 18.35
N ILE A 91 12.16 -1.22 17.20
CA ILE A 91 12.22 0.24 16.94
C ILE A 91 11.34 0.99 17.95
N SER A 92 10.08 0.54 18.13
CA SER A 92 9.16 1.18 19.08
C SER A 92 9.71 1.17 20.51
N THR A 93 10.31 0.06 20.93
CA THR A 93 10.90 -0.10 22.27
C THR A 93 12.13 0.79 22.44
N GLU A 94 13.05 0.79 21.48
CA GLU A 94 14.29 1.58 21.52
C GLU A 94 13.98 3.08 21.56
N LYS A 95 13.07 3.53 20.70
CA LYS A 95 12.66 4.94 20.58
C LYS A 95 11.64 5.35 21.62
N LYS A 96 11.15 4.41 22.43
CA LYS A 96 10.11 4.63 23.46
C LYS A 96 8.90 5.38 22.93
N THR A 97 8.52 5.09 21.68
CA THR A 97 7.47 5.79 20.94
C THR A 97 6.63 4.75 20.21
N LEU A 98 5.31 4.91 20.22
CA LEU A 98 4.39 4.00 19.55
C LEU A 98 4.35 4.26 18.04
N VAL A 99 4.10 3.22 17.25
CA VAL A 99 3.91 3.32 15.81
C VAL A 99 2.50 3.82 15.52
N SER A 100 2.40 5.02 14.96
CA SER A 100 1.13 5.60 14.51
C SER A 100 0.85 5.31 13.04
N THR A 101 1.89 5.10 12.23
CA THR A 101 1.75 4.85 10.80
C THR A 101 2.65 3.72 10.35
N LEU A 102 2.06 2.70 9.72
CA LEU A 102 2.76 1.58 9.12
C LEU A 102 2.41 1.50 7.63
N ASN A 103 3.35 1.89 6.78
CA ASN A 103 3.25 1.73 5.34
C ASN A 103 3.97 0.43 4.94
N LEU A 104 3.25 -0.56 4.42
CA LEU A 104 3.81 -1.85 4.03
C LEU A 104 3.73 -2.02 2.51
N HIS A 105 4.89 -2.02 1.87
CA HIS A 105 5.06 -2.18 0.43
C HIS A 105 5.52 -3.60 0.08
N GLY A 106 4.79 -4.26 -0.80
CA GLY A 106 5.13 -5.58 -1.30
C GLY A 106 4.27 -5.96 -2.50
N HIS A 107 4.66 -7.03 -3.20
CA HIS A 107 3.84 -7.65 -4.24
C HIS A 107 2.55 -8.24 -3.65
N GLY A 108 1.43 -8.11 -4.36
CA GLY A 108 0.10 -8.42 -3.83
C GLY A 108 -0.73 -9.38 -4.66
N LEU A 109 -1.57 -10.15 -3.96
CA LEU A 109 -2.65 -10.97 -4.51
C LEU A 109 -3.92 -10.71 -3.69
N PRO A 110 -5.12 -11.05 -4.20
CA PRO A 110 -6.34 -10.89 -3.42
C PRO A 110 -6.25 -11.53 -2.03
N GLY A 111 -6.28 -10.67 -1.00
CA GLY A 111 -6.20 -11.01 0.42
C GLY A 111 -4.83 -11.50 0.93
N GLN A 112 -3.75 -11.36 0.16
CA GLN A 112 -2.44 -11.95 0.46
C GLN A 112 -1.28 -11.13 -0.13
N MET A 113 -0.10 -11.18 0.48
CA MET A 113 1.12 -10.56 -0.09
C MET A 113 2.18 -11.60 -0.39
N TRP A 114 2.98 -11.40 -1.44
CA TRP A 114 3.98 -12.36 -1.89
C TRP A 114 5.31 -12.16 -1.17
N PHE A 115 5.37 -12.70 0.04
CA PHE A 115 6.58 -12.95 0.81
C PHE A 115 6.32 -14.06 1.85
N PRO A 116 7.37 -14.77 2.30
CA PRO A 116 7.25 -15.80 3.33
C PRO A 116 6.77 -15.24 4.67
N ARG A 117 6.06 -16.07 5.45
CA ARG A 117 5.64 -15.69 6.80
C ARG A 117 6.79 -15.67 7.82
N ASP A 118 7.74 -16.58 7.70
CA ASP A 118 8.84 -16.76 8.66
C ASP A 118 10.08 -17.38 7.98
N ALA A 119 11.20 -17.43 8.71
CA ALA A 119 12.45 -18.00 8.23
C ALA A 119 12.34 -19.48 7.81
N GLN A 120 11.43 -20.25 8.41
CA GLN A 120 11.21 -21.64 8.03
C GLN A 120 10.50 -21.73 6.67
N ALA A 121 9.42 -20.96 6.48
CA ALA A 121 8.71 -20.86 5.20
C ALA A 121 9.64 -20.32 4.11
N LEU A 122 10.49 -19.36 4.43
CA LEU A 122 11.51 -18.83 3.53
C LEU A 122 12.39 -19.94 2.96
N GLN A 123 12.74 -20.98 3.71
CA GLN A 123 13.55 -22.11 3.23
C GLN A 123 12.75 -23.23 2.54
N SER A 124 11.43 -23.11 2.45
CA SER A 124 10.55 -24.13 1.88
C SER A 124 10.62 -24.18 0.35
N ILE A 125 10.19 -25.30 -0.24
CA ILE A 125 10.06 -25.43 -1.71
C ILE A 125 9.02 -24.45 -2.24
N GLN A 126 7.95 -24.21 -1.48
CA GLN A 126 6.89 -23.28 -1.85
C GLN A 126 7.39 -21.85 -2.05
N CYS A 127 8.48 -21.48 -1.36
CA CYS A 127 9.13 -20.17 -1.47
C CYS A 127 10.35 -20.13 -2.40
N SER A 128 10.62 -21.17 -3.20
CA SER A 128 11.79 -21.17 -4.09
C SER A 128 11.74 -20.02 -5.10
N GLN A 129 10.59 -19.80 -5.73
CA GLN A 129 10.41 -18.73 -6.73
C GLN A 129 10.53 -17.34 -6.12
N TRP A 130 9.98 -17.13 -4.92
CA TRP A 130 10.16 -15.89 -4.18
C TRP A 130 11.64 -15.67 -3.87
N ARG A 131 12.35 -16.69 -3.35
CA ARG A 131 13.78 -16.58 -3.05
C ARG A 131 14.60 -16.27 -4.29
N GLU A 132 14.28 -16.90 -5.42
CA GLU A 132 14.96 -16.66 -6.69
C GLU A 132 14.78 -15.19 -7.11
N SER A 133 13.54 -14.69 -7.10
CA SER A 133 13.21 -13.31 -7.46
C SER A 133 13.84 -12.29 -6.50
N ALA A 134 13.73 -12.53 -5.20
CA ALA A 134 14.31 -11.69 -4.15
C ALA A 134 15.85 -11.64 -4.21
N ASN A 135 16.51 -12.70 -4.68
CA ASN A 135 17.97 -12.75 -4.86
C ASN A 135 18.44 -12.28 -6.23
N ALA A 136 17.53 -12.14 -7.21
CA ALA A 136 17.87 -11.69 -8.55
C ALA A 136 18.49 -10.27 -8.53
N PRO A 137 19.28 -9.91 -9.56
CA PRO A 137 19.75 -8.55 -9.78
C PRO A 137 18.61 -7.51 -9.76
N ASP A 138 18.98 -6.24 -9.55
CA ASP A 138 17.99 -5.16 -9.52
C ASP A 138 17.31 -4.97 -10.87
N ASP A 139 18.01 -5.21 -11.98
CA ASP A 139 17.43 -5.16 -13.33
C ASP A 139 16.30 -6.17 -13.52
N ASP A 140 16.39 -7.35 -12.90
CA ASP A 140 15.36 -8.38 -12.97
C ASP A 140 14.15 -8.00 -12.10
N ASN A 141 14.39 -7.43 -10.91
CA ASN A 141 13.32 -6.92 -10.05
C ASN A 141 12.65 -5.70 -10.67
N TYR A 142 13.42 -4.83 -11.32
CA TYR A 142 12.92 -3.72 -12.13
C TYR A 142 12.01 -4.24 -13.23
N SER A 143 12.52 -5.14 -14.09
CA SER A 143 11.81 -5.63 -15.28
C SER A 143 10.51 -6.38 -14.98
N GLN A 144 10.35 -6.98 -13.79
CA GLN A 144 9.10 -7.61 -13.37
C GLN A 144 7.90 -6.66 -13.41
N TYR A 145 8.13 -5.36 -13.17
CA TYR A 145 7.13 -4.30 -13.17
C TYR A 145 6.91 -3.66 -14.55
N TYR A 146 7.55 -4.16 -15.60
CA TYR A 146 7.41 -3.67 -16.98
C TYR A 146 6.84 -4.72 -17.94
N SER A 147 6.39 -5.87 -17.40
CA SER A 147 5.82 -6.95 -18.20
C SER A 147 4.30 -7.03 -18.06
N ALA A 148 3.58 -6.91 -19.18
CA ALA A 148 2.11 -6.97 -19.19
C ALA A 148 1.57 -8.28 -18.56
N ILE A 149 0.58 -8.16 -17.66
CA ILE A 149 -0.13 -9.32 -17.12
C ILE A 149 -1.06 -9.88 -18.20
N PRO A 150 -0.94 -11.16 -18.60
CA PRO A 150 -1.82 -11.76 -19.58
C PRO A 150 -3.30 -11.77 -19.16
N LYS A 151 -4.22 -11.61 -20.12
CA LYS A 151 -5.69 -11.61 -19.90
C LYS A 151 -6.17 -12.75 -19.00
N ASN A 152 -5.67 -13.96 -19.25
CA ASN A 152 -6.02 -15.16 -18.49
C ASN A 152 -5.61 -15.05 -17.02
N GLU A 153 -4.47 -14.41 -16.72
CA GLU A 153 -4.04 -14.18 -15.33
C GLU A 153 -4.93 -13.16 -14.63
N ILE A 154 -5.33 -12.07 -15.30
CA ILE A 154 -6.34 -11.15 -14.74
C ILE A 154 -7.65 -11.87 -14.44
N GLN A 155 -8.13 -12.71 -15.36
CA GLN A 155 -9.34 -13.48 -15.14
C GLN A 155 -9.19 -14.43 -13.94
N GLN A 156 -8.03 -15.09 -13.79
CA GLN A 156 -7.73 -15.92 -12.63
C GLN A 156 -7.69 -15.11 -11.33
N ILE A 157 -7.02 -13.95 -11.31
CA ILE A 157 -7.00 -13.04 -10.15
C ILE A 157 -8.42 -12.65 -9.74
N ARG A 158 -9.28 -12.31 -10.70
CA ARG A 158 -10.70 -11.99 -10.43
C ARG A 158 -11.47 -13.18 -9.87
N GLN A 159 -11.25 -14.38 -10.40
CA GLN A 159 -11.87 -15.60 -9.88
C GLN A 159 -11.41 -15.86 -8.44
N ILE A 160 -10.11 -15.84 -8.19
CA ILE A 160 -9.49 -16.02 -6.87
C ILE A 160 -10.03 -15.00 -5.87
N SER A 161 -10.17 -13.72 -6.28
CA SER A 161 -10.66 -12.66 -5.39
C SER A 161 -12.06 -12.92 -4.82
N ASN A 162 -12.87 -13.74 -5.50
CA ASN A 162 -14.24 -14.06 -5.10
C ASN A 162 -14.38 -15.48 -4.50
N GLN A 163 -13.31 -16.27 -4.49
CA GLN A 163 -13.27 -17.60 -3.90
C GLN A 163 -12.90 -17.52 -2.42
N SER A 164 -13.44 -18.42 -1.59
CA SER A 164 -13.05 -18.52 -0.18
C SER A 164 -11.92 -19.53 0.01
N GLY A 165 -10.91 -19.17 0.80
CA GLY A 165 -9.90 -20.12 1.28
C GLY A 165 -8.78 -20.45 0.30
N TYR A 166 -8.68 -19.74 -0.83
CA TYR A 166 -7.52 -19.82 -1.71
C TYR A 166 -6.28 -19.29 -1.00
N HIS A 167 -5.16 -20.01 -1.09
CA HIS A 167 -3.87 -19.59 -0.56
C HIS A 167 -2.78 -19.85 -1.60
N ALA A 168 -2.08 -18.80 -2.02
CA ALA A 168 -1.01 -18.94 -2.99
C ALA A 168 0.31 -19.36 -2.30
N PRO A 169 1.17 -20.14 -2.95
CA PRO A 169 2.48 -20.49 -2.40
C PRO A 169 3.30 -19.25 -2.05
N CYS A 170 4.05 -19.33 -0.95
CA CYS A 170 4.91 -18.24 -0.47
C CYS A 170 4.21 -16.88 -0.34
N THR A 171 2.97 -16.90 0.12
CA THR A 171 2.27 -15.66 0.45
C THR A 171 1.96 -15.59 1.92
N THR A 172 1.75 -14.37 2.40
CA THR A 172 1.33 -14.06 3.74
C THR A 172 -0.08 -13.51 3.68
N GLY A 173 -1.05 -14.34 4.08
CA GLY A 173 -2.46 -13.95 4.22
C GLY A 173 -2.83 -13.66 5.68
N LEU A 174 -4.12 -13.43 5.94
CA LEU A 174 -4.63 -13.13 7.29
C LEU A 174 -4.23 -14.20 8.32
N LYS A 175 -4.29 -15.48 7.95
CA LYS A 175 -3.92 -16.57 8.87
C LYS A 175 -2.46 -16.51 9.25
N ASP A 176 -1.57 -16.20 8.31
CA ASP A 176 -0.14 -16.06 8.59
C ASP A 176 0.12 -14.86 9.49
N TRP A 177 -0.55 -13.73 9.25
CA TRP A 177 -0.53 -12.58 10.16
C TRP A 177 -0.95 -12.93 11.58
N GLN A 178 -2.07 -13.65 11.74
CA GLN A 178 -2.53 -14.10 13.06
C GLN A 178 -1.52 -15.03 13.73
N LEU A 179 -0.98 -16.00 12.99
CA LEU A 179 0.00 -16.97 13.51
C LEU A 179 1.30 -16.30 13.97
N ILE A 180 1.80 -15.35 13.19
CA ILE A 180 3.04 -14.64 13.51
C ILE A 180 2.79 -13.62 14.63
N ALA A 181 1.69 -12.87 14.61
CA ALA A 181 1.36 -11.93 15.68
C ALA A 181 1.23 -12.60 17.07
N ILE A 182 0.79 -13.87 17.14
CA ILE A 182 0.78 -14.63 18.41
C ILE A 182 2.20 -14.81 18.99
N LYS A 183 3.22 -14.93 18.13
CA LYS A 183 4.63 -15.03 18.55
C LYS A 183 5.18 -13.69 19.04
N HIS A 184 4.51 -12.59 18.71
CA HIS A 184 4.89 -11.19 18.95
C HIS A 184 3.86 -10.50 19.86
N PRO A 185 3.73 -10.93 21.13
CA PRO A 185 2.70 -10.39 22.03
C PRO A 185 2.92 -8.91 22.38
N ALA A 186 4.13 -8.38 22.19
CA ALA A 186 4.44 -6.98 22.43
C ALA A 186 3.97 -6.07 21.29
N LEU A 187 3.65 -6.61 20.12
CA LEU A 187 3.25 -5.87 18.93
C LEU A 187 2.09 -4.93 19.21
N LYS A 188 1.02 -5.41 19.86
CA LYS A 188 -0.13 -4.56 20.20
C LYS A 188 0.25 -3.36 21.09
N SER A 189 1.22 -3.55 21.98
CA SER A 189 1.72 -2.49 22.85
C SER A 189 2.66 -1.52 22.14
N ALA A 190 3.20 -1.89 20.97
CA ALA A 190 4.04 -1.05 20.13
C ALA A 190 3.23 -0.15 19.16
N LEU A 191 1.92 -0.39 19.00
CA LEU A 191 1.05 0.35 18.08
C LEU A 191 0.31 1.47 18.81
N ALA A 192 0.04 2.59 18.13
CA ALA A 192 -0.78 3.69 18.66
C ALA A 192 -2.29 3.32 18.64
N ASP A 193 -3.13 4.14 19.27
CA ASP A 193 -4.59 3.91 19.30
C ASP A 193 -5.26 4.33 17.98
N GLU A 194 -4.70 5.37 17.37
CA GLU A 194 -5.03 6.00 16.09
C GLU A 194 -4.23 5.41 14.91
N LEU A 195 -3.74 4.16 15.06
CA LEU A 195 -2.90 3.49 14.08
C LEU A 195 -3.48 3.54 12.66
N GLN A 196 -2.66 3.96 11.70
CA GLN A 196 -2.93 3.87 10.27
C GLN A 196 -2.02 2.82 9.65
N VAL A 197 -2.60 1.82 8.97
CA VAL A 197 -1.83 0.81 8.22
C VAL A 197 -2.19 0.88 6.75
N HIS A 198 -1.20 1.07 5.90
CA HIS A 198 -1.36 1.15 4.46
C HIS A 198 -0.64 -0.04 3.80
N PHE A 199 -1.39 -0.92 3.15
CA PHE A 199 -0.84 -1.99 2.33
C PHE A 199 -0.66 -1.48 0.90
N LEU A 200 0.52 -0.92 0.63
CA LEU A 200 0.96 -0.45 -0.69
C LEU A 200 1.25 -1.68 -1.55
N SER A 201 0.21 -2.32 -2.08
CA SER A 201 0.35 -3.62 -2.73
C SER A 201 -0.79 -3.88 -3.69
N CYS A 202 -0.49 -4.42 -4.86
CA CYS A 202 -1.48 -4.58 -5.90
C CYS A 202 -2.59 -5.56 -5.50
N VAL A 203 -3.85 -5.18 -5.75
CA VAL A 203 -5.06 -6.02 -5.64
C VAL A 203 -5.30 -6.74 -4.29
N VAL A 204 -4.58 -6.42 -3.22
CA VAL A 204 -4.74 -7.05 -1.89
C VAL A 204 -6.15 -6.89 -1.34
N GLY A 205 -6.78 -5.74 -1.57
CA GLY A 205 -8.16 -5.41 -1.18
C GLY A 205 -9.24 -5.91 -2.14
N LEU A 206 -8.88 -6.61 -3.22
CA LEU A 206 -9.81 -7.03 -4.26
C LEU A 206 -10.77 -8.13 -3.79
N GLY A 207 -12.06 -7.96 -4.12
CA GLY A 207 -13.09 -8.98 -3.93
C GLY A 207 -13.35 -9.36 -2.46
N LYS A 208 -13.98 -10.53 -2.27
CA LYS A 208 -14.30 -11.09 -0.94
C LYS A 208 -13.04 -11.46 -0.15
N MET A 209 -12.00 -11.94 -0.83
CA MET A 209 -10.71 -12.26 -0.22
C MET A 209 -10.05 -11.03 0.39
N GLY A 210 -10.01 -9.92 -0.36
CA GLY A 210 -9.45 -8.68 0.13
C GLY A 210 -10.26 -8.05 1.26
N ASP A 211 -11.60 -8.17 1.22
CA ASP A 211 -12.44 -7.74 2.35
C ASP A 211 -12.15 -8.52 3.63
N ALA A 212 -12.11 -9.84 3.54
CA ALA A 212 -11.79 -10.71 4.67
C ALA A 212 -10.40 -10.41 5.24
N PHE A 213 -9.40 -10.19 4.38
CA PHE A 213 -8.06 -9.78 4.78
C PHE A 213 -8.08 -8.42 5.50
N THR A 214 -8.64 -7.39 4.88
CA THR A 214 -8.62 -6.01 5.40
C THR A 214 -9.32 -5.91 6.77
N ARG A 215 -10.51 -6.50 6.91
CA ARG A 215 -11.24 -6.57 8.18
C ARG A 215 -10.55 -7.44 9.23
N GLY A 216 -9.93 -8.54 8.79
CA GLY A 216 -9.19 -9.44 9.66
C GLY A 216 -7.95 -8.78 10.26
N ILE A 217 -7.19 -8.05 9.44
CA ILE A 217 -6.04 -7.26 9.91
C ILE A 217 -6.52 -6.14 10.84
N ALA A 218 -7.64 -5.48 10.54
CA ALA A 218 -8.20 -4.47 11.43
C ALA A 218 -8.53 -5.04 12.82
N SER A 219 -9.17 -6.22 12.86
CA SER A 219 -9.41 -6.96 14.11
C SER A 219 -8.12 -7.30 14.86
N LEU A 220 -7.04 -7.59 14.12
CA LEU A 220 -5.78 -8.03 14.67
C LEU A 220 -4.99 -6.87 15.29
N LEU A 221 -4.93 -5.73 14.61
CA LEU A 221 -3.99 -4.63 14.94
C LEU A 221 -4.64 -3.45 15.66
N LEU A 222 -5.91 -3.14 15.37
CA LEU A 222 -6.54 -1.93 15.92
C LEU A 222 -6.98 -2.12 17.37
N LYS A 223 -6.83 -1.04 18.15
CA LYS A 223 -7.22 -0.99 19.58
C LYS A 223 -8.48 -0.17 19.81
N THR A 224 -8.70 0.87 18.99
CA THR A 224 -9.81 1.81 19.13
C THR A 224 -10.47 2.06 17.78
N ASP A 225 -11.52 2.88 17.79
CA ASP A 225 -12.25 3.32 16.61
C ASP A 225 -11.55 4.42 15.79
N GLN A 226 -10.43 4.94 16.27
CA GLN A 226 -9.66 5.97 15.58
C GLN A 226 -8.68 5.40 14.54
N GLY A 227 -8.33 4.11 14.65
CA GLY A 227 -7.40 3.46 13.74
C GLY A 227 -8.06 2.90 12.47
N ARG A 228 -7.25 2.65 11.43
CA ARG A 228 -7.72 2.16 10.13
C ARG A 228 -6.70 1.30 9.37
N ILE A 229 -7.20 0.38 8.55
CA ILE A 229 -6.42 -0.44 7.61
C ILE A 229 -6.87 -0.12 6.19
N GLN A 230 -5.92 0.14 5.30
CA GLN A 230 -6.15 0.48 3.89
C GLN A 230 -5.45 -0.52 2.97
N THR A 231 -6.19 -1.09 2.01
CA THR A 231 -5.68 -2.05 1.02
C THR A 231 -6.13 -1.68 -0.39
N SER A 232 -5.25 -1.81 -1.38
CA SER A 232 -5.60 -1.45 -2.77
C SER A 232 -6.50 -2.50 -3.40
N MET A 233 -7.59 -2.09 -4.05
CA MET A 233 -8.52 -3.02 -4.70
C MET A 233 -8.19 -3.32 -6.15
N ALA A 234 -7.67 -2.34 -6.85
CA ALA A 234 -7.29 -2.48 -8.24
C ALA A 234 -5.99 -1.70 -8.37
N PHE A 235 -4.93 -2.39 -8.77
CA PHE A 235 -3.73 -1.70 -9.20
C PHE A 235 -3.73 -1.69 -10.72
N GLY A 236 -4.25 -0.57 -11.23
CA GLY A 236 -4.04 -0.02 -12.56
C GLY A 236 -3.58 1.44 -12.45
N LEU A 237 -2.98 1.76 -11.32
CA LEU A 237 -2.24 2.98 -11.03
C LEU A 237 -0.91 2.42 -10.60
N GLY A 238 0.22 2.93 -10.89
CA GLY A 238 0.66 3.87 -11.88
C GLY A 238 2.16 3.91 -11.65
N ASP A 239 2.78 2.81 -11.14
CA ASP A 239 4.14 2.70 -10.59
C ASP A 239 4.84 4.05 -10.66
N TRP A 240 4.50 4.85 -9.63
CA TRP A 240 4.30 6.31 -9.71
C TRP A 240 5.60 7.10 -9.72
N SER A 241 6.70 6.45 -10.07
CA SER A 241 7.99 7.04 -10.37
C SER A 241 8.18 7.38 -11.85
N MET A 242 7.31 6.89 -12.74
CA MET A 242 7.50 7.05 -14.18
C MET A 242 6.85 8.30 -14.73
N VAL A 243 7.66 9.13 -15.39
CA VAL A 243 7.25 10.34 -16.11
C VAL A 243 6.30 10.01 -17.28
N GLU A 244 6.36 8.78 -17.78
CA GLU A 244 5.66 8.29 -18.97
C GLU A 244 4.32 7.59 -18.62
N GLY A 245 3.91 7.66 -17.35
CA GLY A 245 2.73 6.96 -16.82
C GLY A 245 2.94 5.45 -16.85
N MET A 246 2.06 4.69 -16.19
CA MET A 246 1.93 3.26 -16.46
C MET A 246 1.29 3.00 -17.84
N GLY A 247 1.81 3.63 -18.88
CA GLY A 247 1.53 3.30 -20.27
C GLY A 247 2.42 2.17 -20.79
N PHE A 248 3.52 1.80 -20.13
CA PHE A 248 4.32 0.63 -20.56
C PHE A 248 3.58 -0.70 -20.41
N TRP A 249 2.56 -0.71 -19.56
CA TRP A 249 1.58 -1.77 -19.38
C TRP A 249 0.61 -1.90 -20.57
N ASP A 250 0.66 -1.00 -21.55
CA ASP A 250 -0.42 -0.80 -22.51
C ASP A 250 -0.01 -0.88 -24.00
N TYR A 251 1.30 -1.02 -24.31
CA TYR A 251 1.79 -1.04 -25.69
C TYR A 251 2.29 -2.41 -26.11
N GLN A 252 1.65 -2.95 -27.15
CA GLN A 252 2.01 -4.23 -27.75
C GLN A 252 3.29 -4.15 -28.59
N ASN A 253 3.73 -2.94 -28.96
CA ASN A 253 4.95 -2.64 -29.70
C ASN A 253 5.21 -1.11 -29.77
N ASP A 254 6.40 -0.75 -30.25
CA ASP A 254 6.88 0.64 -30.40
C ASP A 254 6.00 1.50 -31.32
N ILE A 255 5.30 0.91 -32.28
CA ILE A 255 4.41 1.64 -33.20
C ILE A 255 3.17 2.13 -32.44
N GLN A 256 2.64 1.31 -31.54
CA GLN A 256 1.49 1.67 -30.70
C GLN A 256 1.88 2.75 -29.67
N LEU A 257 3.04 2.60 -29.04
CA LEU A 257 3.61 3.59 -28.12
C LEU A 257 3.75 4.96 -28.79
N ASN A 258 4.36 5.00 -29.98
CA ASN A 258 4.56 6.26 -30.70
C ASN A 258 3.23 6.92 -31.11
N ARG A 259 2.28 6.13 -31.63
CA ARG A 259 0.95 6.63 -32.00
C ARG A 259 0.19 7.17 -30.78
N ASP A 260 0.24 6.47 -29.66
CA ASP A 260 -0.55 6.84 -28.49
C ASP A 260 0.10 8.01 -27.74
N ASN A 261 1.43 8.14 -27.75
CA ASN A 261 2.15 9.35 -27.30
C ASN A 261 1.88 10.57 -28.19
N GLU A 262 1.67 10.37 -29.50
CA GLU A 262 1.29 11.44 -30.42
C GLU A 262 -0.17 11.89 -30.23
N ASN A 263 -1.08 11.00 -29.82
CA ASN A 263 -2.51 11.27 -29.68
C ASN A 263 -2.95 11.62 -28.24
N TYR A 264 -2.17 11.22 -27.23
CA TYR A 264 -2.41 11.46 -25.80
C TYR A 264 -1.14 12.02 -25.14
N PRO A 265 -0.79 13.30 -25.39
CA PRO A 265 0.40 13.89 -24.81
C PRO A 265 0.26 13.90 -23.28
N VAL A 266 1.21 13.23 -22.61
CA VAL A 266 1.27 13.10 -21.14
C VAL A 266 1.30 14.48 -20.50
N HIS A 267 0.14 14.98 -20.04
CA HIS A 267 0.09 16.23 -19.29
C HIS A 267 0.52 15.96 -17.85
N ARG A 268 1.25 16.90 -17.25
CA ARG A 268 1.71 16.79 -15.86
C ARG A 268 0.55 16.59 -14.86
N GLU A 269 -0.62 17.10 -15.20
CA GLU A 269 -1.87 16.99 -14.43
C GLU A 269 -2.46 15.57 -14.49
N ASP A 270 -2.25 14.84 -15.59
CA ASP A 270 -2.72 13.44 -15.72
C ASP A 270 -2.03 12.54 -14.70
N ARG A 271 -0.78 12.86 -14.30
CA ARG A 271 -0.08 12.12 -13.25
C ARG A 271 -0.76 12.25 -11.89
N GLU A 272 -1.34 13.40 -11.59
CA GLU A 272 -2.05 13.64 -10.32
C GLU A 272 -3.42 12.93 -10.29
N GLU A 273 -4.03 12.70 -11.45
CA GLU A 273 -5.24 11.87 -11.57
C GLU A 273 -4.92 10.36 -11.58
N MET A 274 -3.80 9.96 -12.20
CA MET A 274 -3.29 8.57 -12.24
C MET A 274 -2.72 8.06 -10.91
N GLN A 275 -2.62 8.89 -9.87
CA GLN A 275 -2.25 8.51 -8.51
C GLN A 275 -3.44 8.00 -7.68
N LYS A 276 -4.67 8.17 -8.18
CA LYS A 276 -5.90 7.97 -7.39
C LYS A 276 -6.61 6.67 -7.72
N GLY A 277 -6.98 5.90 -6.70
CA GLY A 277 -7.53 4.55 -6.84
C GLY A 277 -8.68 4.19 -5.93
N SER A 278 -9.21 2.98 -6.16
CA SER A 278 -10.18 2.37 -5.26
C SER A 278 -9.45 1.63 -4.15
N VAL A 279 -9.77 2.02 -2.92
CA VAL A 279 -9.12 1.51 -1.71
C VAL A 279 -10.18 0.94 -0.81
N ARG A 280 -9.93 -0.25 -0.29
CA ARG A 280 -10.75 -0.80 0.78
C ARG A 280 -10.22 -0.30 2.10
N ILE A 281 -11.11 0.28 2.90
CA ILE A 281 -10.80 0.77 4.24
C ILE A 281 -11.58 -0.05 5.25
N ALA A 282 -10.94 -0.47 6.34
CA ALA A 282 -11.62 -1.08 7.48
C ALA A 282 -11.16 -0.45 8.80
N GLY A 283 -12.08 -0.36 9.75
CA GLY A 283 -11.83 0.19 11.09
C GLY A 283 -12.77 -0.41 12.13
N LEU A 284 -12.48 -0.17 13.40
CA LEU A 284 -13.38 -0.49 14.50
C LEU A 284 -14.37 0.66 14.65
N LEU A 285 -15.66 0.36 14.79
CA LEU A 285 -16.70 1.35 15.02
C LEU A 285 -17.73 0.73 15.95
N ASN A 286 -17.96 1.34 17.11
CA ASN A 286 -18.86 0.79 18.13
C ASN A 286 -18.60 -0.70 18.43
N GLN A 287 -17.32 -1.06 18.60
CA GLN A 287 -16.84 -2.43 18.82
C GLN A 287 -17.10 -3.43 17.67
N LYS A 288 -17.50 -2.96 16.48
CA LYS A 288 -17.69 -3.78 15.28
C LYS A 288 -16.69 -3.39 14.21
N ILE A 289 -16.16 -4.37 13.49
CA ILE A 289 -15.29 -4.10 12.34
C ILE A 289 -16.15 -3.84 11.11
N VAL A 290 -16.09 -2.61 10.61
CA VAL A 290 -16.78 -2.13 9.41
C VAL A 290 -15.76 -1.94 8.29
N SER A 291 -16.15 -2.23 7.04
CA SER A 291 -15.34 -1.92 5.85
C SER A 291 -16.16 -1.22 4.77
N SER A 292 -15.50 -0.40 3.98
CA SER A 292 -16.05 0.29 2.82
C SER A 292 -15.03 0.35 1.68
N ILE A 293 -15.48 0.74 0.50
CA ILE A 293 -14.64 1.02 -0.66
C ILE A 293 -14.69 2.52 -0.88
N MET A 294 -13.52 3.15 -0.99
CA MET A 294 -13.41 4.56 -1.30
C MET A 294 -12.75 4.73 -2.67
N PRO A 295 -13.41 5.39 -3.64
CA PRO A 295 -12.80 5.69 -4.92
C PRO A 295 -11.88 6.91 -4.83
N SER A 296 -11.07 7.09 -5.87
CA SER A 296 -10.20 8.26 -6.09
C SER A 296 -9.31 8.62 -4.89
N GLN A 297 -8.94 7.62 -4.09
CA GLN A 297 -8.02 7.83 -2.97
C GLN A 297 -6.61 7.85 -3.49
N ASP A 298 -5.89 8.88 -3.06
CA ASP A 298 -4.47 8.90 -3.22
C ASP A 298 -3.84 7.94 -2.20
N PHE A 299 -3.06 6.99 -2.70
CA PHE A 299 -2.37 6.01 -1.87
C PHE A 299 -1.01 6.54 -1.35
N MET A 300 -0.57 7.70 -1.85
CA MET A 300 0.72 8.35 -1.61
C MET A 300 0.63 9.58 -0.71
N PHE A 301 -0.54 10.20 -0.58
CA PHE A 301 -0.72 11.24 0.43
C PHE A 301 -0.70 10.61 1.83
N THR A 302 0.47 10.73 2.46
CA THR A 302 0.72 10.81 3.91
C THR A 302 -0.01 11.97 4.60
N ASP A 303 -0.95 12.62 3.90
CA ASP A 303 -1.69 13.76 4.39
C ASP A 303 -2.93 13.25 5.13
N ASP A 304 -3.10 13.70 6.36
CA ASP A 304 -4.11 13.32 7.36
C ASP A 304 -5.56 13.65 6.96
N ARG A 305 -5.90 13.58 5.67
CA ARG A 305 -7.29 13.60 5.22
C ARG A 305 -7.95 12.36 5.80
N ALA A 306 -8.56 12.54 6.97
CA ALA A 306 -9.41 11.56 7.59
C ALA A 306 -10.39 11.10 6.50
N PRO A 307 -10.32 9.81 6.07
CA PRO A 307 -11.39 9.27 5.26
C PRO A 307 -12.69 9.56 6.01
N GLY A 308 -13.74 9.95 5.27
CA GLY A 308 -15.04 10.24 5.84
C GLY A 308 -15.36 9.20 6.90
N THR A 309 -15.77 9.65 8.09
CA THR A 309 -16.05 8.80 9.24
C THR A 309 -16.72 7.53 8.76
N LEU A 310 -16.13 6.36 9.03
CA LEU A 310 -16.76 5.07 8.74
C LEU A 310 -18.13 5.14 9.44
N SER A 311 -19.21 5.40 8.70
CA SER A 311 -20.50 5.66 9.31
C SER A 311 -21.13 4.35 9.74
N ASP A 312 -21.82 4.34 10.88
CA ASP A 312 -22.60 3.19 11.38
C ASP A 312 -23.76 2.79 10.45
N ASP A 313 -24.02 3.60 9.43
CA ASP A 313 -25.05 3.35 8.43
C ASP A 313 -24.45 2.56 7.25
N PRO A 314 -25.03 1.40 6.85
CA PRO A 314 -24.78 0.81 5.54
C PRO A 314 -25.45 1.67 4.46
N HIS A 315 -25.14 2.96 4.42
CA HIS A 315 -25.11 3.69 3.18
C HIS A 315 -23.92 3.13 2.40
N LEU A 316 -24.18 1.99 1.73
CA LEU A 316 -23.77 1.81 0.34
C LEU A 316 -23.78 3.20 -0.27
N GLU A 317 -22.61 3.66 -0.70
CA GLU A 317 -22.47 4.95 -1.37
C GLU A 317 -23.66 5.13 -2.30
N ALA A 318 -24.42 6.21 -2.07
CA ALA A 318 -25.37 6.67 -3.06
C ALA A 318 -24.61 6.77 -4.38
N PRO A 319 -25.15 6.21 -5.49
CA PRO A 319 -24.43 6.21 -6.74
C PRO A 319 -24.25 7.65 -7.20
N PHE A 320 -23.05 8.19 -7.05
CA PHE A 320 -22.64 9.39 -7.75
C PHE A 320 -21.87 8.99 -9.00
N MET A 321 -22.60 8.38 -9.93
CA MET A 321 -22.34 8.60 -11.35
C MET A 321 -23.59 9.24 -11.94
N ASP A 322 -23.61 10.57 -11.95
CA ASP A 322 -24.36 11.31 -12.97
C ASP A 322 -23.43 11.76 -14.12
N ALA A 323 -22.33 11.03 -14.30
CA ALA A 323 -21.73 10.92 -15.61
C ALA A 323 -22.44 9.77 -16.32
N LYS A 324 -23.24 10.08 -17.34
CA LYS A 324 -23.59 9.13 -18.40
C LYS A 324 -22.31 8.70 -19.12
N MET A 325 -21.45 7.93 -18.48
CA MET A 325 -20.55 7.06 -19.20
C MET A 325 -21.26 5.72 -19.30
N ASN A 326 -21.78 5.43 -20.49
CA ASN A 326 -22.11 4.06 -20.89
C ASN A 326 -20.80 3.27 -20.96
N VAL A 327 -20.21 2.94 -19.80
CA VAL A 327 -19.04 2.06 -19.73
C VAL A 327 -19.56 0.63 -19.84
N THR A 328 -19.85 0.20 -21.07
CA THR A 328 -20.19 -1.19 -21.34
C THR A 328 -18.98 -2.10 -21.18
N GLU A 329 -17.76 -1.54 -21.20
CA GLU A 329 -16.49 -2.24 -21.16
C GLU A 329 -15.43 -1.47 -20.35
N VAL A 330 -14.73 -2.16 -19.45
CA VAL A 330 -13.56 -1.65 -18.73
C VAL A 330 -12.32 -2.25 -19.38
N ARG A 331 -11.40 -1.40 -19.80
CA ARG A 331 -10.07 -1.84 -20.21
C ARG A 331 -9.36 -2.41 -18.99
N ILE A 332 -8.86 -3.64 -19.10
CA ILE A 332 -8.01 -4.21 -18.07
C ILE A 332 -6.65 -3.50 -18.14
N PRO A 333 -6.23 -2.79 -17.07
CA PRO A 333 -4.91 -2.17 -17.03
C PRO A 333 -3.81 -3.21 -17.24
N GLY A 334 -2.78 -2.93 -18.02
CA GLY A 334 -1.79 -3.97 -18.36
C GLY A 334 -2.10 -4.74 -19.63
N THR A 335 -3.16 -4.39 -20.35
CA THR A 335 -3.59 -5.14 -21.54
C THR A 335 -4.29 -4.26 -22.58
N GLY A 336 -4.25 -4.71 -23.84
CA GLY A 336 -5.17 -4.25 -24.89
C GLY A 336 -6.60 -4.83 -24.77
N VAL A 337 -6.98 -5.36 -23.61
CA VAL A 337 -8.22 -6.13 -23.44
C VAL A 337 -9.28 -5.29 -22.74
N HIS A 338 -10.45 -5.27 -23.36
CA HIS A 338 -11.67 -4.70 -22.81
C HIS A 338 -12.55 -5.83 -22.24
N VAL A 339 -13.13 -5.61 -21.06
CA VAL A 339 -14.04 -6.56 -20.40
C VAL A 339 -15.36 -5.88 -20.12
N LYS A 340 -16.46 -6.51 -20.55
CA LYS A 340 -17.80 -6.00 -20.29
C LYS A 340 -18.13 -5.99 -18.80
N ILE A 341 -18.66 -4.87 -18.31
CA ILE A 341 -19.17 -4.81 -16.94
C ILE A 341 -20.51 -5.57 -16.91
N GLY A 342 -20.59 -6.66 -16.14
CA GLY A 342 -21.85 -7.40 -15.90
C GLY A 342 -21.95 -8.83 -16.44
N GLN A 343 -20.83 -9.56 -16.58
CA GLN A 343 -20.84 -11.02 -16.79
C GLN A 343 -20.08 -11.75 -15.69
#